data_AF-A0A8J4V4L4-F1
#
_entry.id   AF-A0A8J4V4L4-F1
#
_cell.length_a   1.000
_cell.length_b   1.000
_cell.length_c   1.000
_cell.angle_alpha   90.00
_cell.angle_beta   90.00
_cell.angle_gamma   90.00
#
_symmetry.space_group_name_H-M   'P 1'
#
loop_
_entity.id
_entity.type
_entity.pdbx_description
1 polymer ?
#
loop_
_entity_poly.entity_id
_entity_poly.type
_entity_poly.pdbx_seq_one_letter_code
_entity_poly.pdbx_strand_id
1 'polypeptide(L)'
;MDAASTGEAARFRASVESVKGELAHLKREHLLARQQAQREEELAQSQRHILALQEEIEELERKNRLHSQQEAMLKIELRNMERMQKREGVDMTYLKNVILKLLETGEVEALLPVIGMLLQFSPEEIHKCQQAYRASTDVSPSLVSDGPGSRSLFSRFSFS
;
A
#
# COMPACT_ATOMS: atom_id res chain seq x y z
N MET A 1 39.44 -90.02 -20.40
CA MET A 1 38.15 -89.61 -19.78
C MET A 1 38.06 -88.08 -19.68
N ASP A 2 38.81 -87.34 -20.51
CA ASP A 2 39.22 -85.97 -20.18
C ASP A 2 38.41 -84.87 -20.90
N ALA A 3 37.69 -85.23 -21.97
CA ALA A 3 36.87 -84.30 -22.74
C ALA A 3 35.59 -83.87 -21.97
N ALA A 4 34.99 -84.78 -21.19
CA ALA A 4 33.78 -84.48 -20.41
C ALA A 4 34.08 -83.52 -19.24
N SER A 5 35.18 -83.75 -18.52
CA SER A 5 35.63 -82.90 -17.41
C SER A 5 36.03 -81.48 -17.86
N THR A 6 36.62 -81.35 -19.05
CA THR A 6 36.97 -80.05 -19.64
C THR A 6 35.73 -79.23 -20.03
N GLY A 7 34.67 -79.89 -20.51
CA GLY A 7 33.39 -79.26 -20.87
C GLY A 7 32.62 -78.73 -19.66
N GLU A 8 32.61 -79.46 -18.54
CA GLU A 8 31.98 -79.02 -17.29
C GLU A 8 32.73 -77.81 -16.68
N ALA A 9 34.06 -77.84 -16.69
CA ALA A 9 34.87 -76.71 -16.24
C ALA A 9 34.64 -75.44 -17.09
N ALA A 10 34.45 -75.59 -18.41
CA ALA A 10 34.13 -74.47 -19.29
C ALA A 10 32.74 -73.87 -19.01
N ARG A 11 31.73 -74.72 -18.76
CA ARG A 11 30.37 -74.28 -18.40
C ARG A 11 30.35 -73.57 -17.05
N PHE A 12 31.03 -74.10 -16.04
CA PHE A 12 31.15 -73.45 -14.74
C PHE A 12 31.82 -72.08 -14.85
N ARG A 13 32.91 -71.97 -15.62
CA ARG A 13 33.56 -70.67 -15.88
C ARG A 13 32.63 -69.67 -16.56
N ALA A 14 31.84 -70.09 -17.55
CA ALA A 14 30.87 -69.23 -18.21
C ALA A 14 29.76 -68.75 -17.25
N SER A 15 29.24 -69.64 -16.40
CA SER A 15 28.28 -69.26 -15.36
C SER A 15 28.87 -68.28 -14.34
N VAL A 16 30.13 -68.47 -13.94
CA VAL A 16 30.82 -67.55 -13.02
C VAL A 16 31.01 -66.16 -13.65
N GLU A 17 31.42 -66.08 -14.91
CA GLU A 17 31.54 -64.79 -15.62
C GLU A 17 30.16 -64.12 -15.81
N SER A 18 29.10 -64.88 -16.07
CA SER A 18 27.72 -64.35 -16.14
C SER A 18 27.30 -63.73 -14.80
N VAL A 19 27.44 -64.47 -13.70
CA VAL A 19 27.08 -64.00 -12.34
C VAL A 19 27.92 -62.78 -11.94
N LYS A 20 29.19 -62.74 -12.33
CA LYS A 20 30.06 -61.58 -12.10
C LYS A 20 29.59 -60.35 -12.87
N GLY A 21 29.15 -60.53 -14.12
CA GLY A 21 28.54 -59.48 -14.93
C GLY A 21 27.24 -58.93 -14.32
N GLU A 22 26.35 -59.82 -13.88
CA GLU A 22 25.11 -59.46 -13.18
C GLU A 22 25.37 -58.73 -11.86
N LEU A 23 26.33 -59.21 -11.06
CA LEU A 23 26.73 -58.55 -9.82
C LEU A 23 27.29 -57.14 -10.08
N ALA A 24 28.06 -56.95 -11.15
CA ALA A 24 28.56 -55.64 -11.54
C ALA A 24 27.43 -54.71 -12.00
N HIS A 25 26.42 -55.24 -12.68
CA HIS A 25 25.23 -54.49 -13.07
C HIS A 25 24.42 -54.05 -11.85
N LEU A 26 24.13 -54.97 -10.92
CA LEU A 26 23.37 -54.70 -9.71
C LEU A 26 24.07 -53.65 -8.82
N LYS A 27 25.40 -53.69 -8.72
CA LYS A 27 26.18 -52.67 -8.01
C LYS A 27 26.03 -51.28 -8.62
N ARG A 28 26.03 -51.18 -9.96
CA ARG A 28 25.83 -49.91 -10.67
C ARG A 28 24.41 -49.38 -10.45
N GLU A 29 23.40 -50.25 -10.57
CA GLU A 29 22.01 -49.88 -10.35
C GLU A 29 21.76 -49.35 -8.93
N HIS A 30 22.27 -50.05 -7.91
CA HIS A 30 22.15 -49.61 -6.53
C HIS A 30 22.84 -48.26 -6.27
N LEU A 31 23.99 -48.00 -6.90
CA LEU A 31 24.66 -46.70 -6.78
C LEU A 31 23.83 -45.58 -7.40
N LEU A 32 23.28 -45.81 -8.60
CA LEU A 32 22.43 -44.84 -9.28
C LEU A 32 21.14 -44.56 -8.47
N ALA A 33 20.51 -45.61 -7.94
CA ALA A 33 19.33 -45.48 -7.08
C ALA A 33 19.63 -44.63 -5.83
N ARG A 34 20.79 -44.85 -5.18
CA ARG A 34 21.22 -44.00 -4.05
C ARG A 34 21.44 -42.54 -4.45
N GLN A 35 22.10 -42.30 -5.58
CA GLN A 35 22.32 -40.94 -6.07
C GLN A 35 21.02 -40.24 -6.49
N GLN A 36 20.04 -40.98 -6.99
CA GLN A 36 18.70 -40.45 -7.29
C GLN A 36 17.97 -40.09 -6.00
N ALA A 37 17.93 -41.00 -5.03
CA ALA A 37 17.27 -40.75 -3.74
C ALA A 37 17.84 -39.53 -3.01
N GLN A 38 19.17 -39.35 -3.00
CA GLN A 38 19.80 -38.17 -2.40
C GLN A 38 19.41 -36.87 -3.10
N ARG A 39 19.43 -36.86 -4.44
CA ARG A 39 19.02 -35.68 -5.21
C ARG A 39 17.56 -35.33 -5.01
N GLU A 40 16.68 -36.34 -4.96
CA GLU A 40 15.26 -36.14 -4.70
C GLU A 40 15.02 -35.60 -3.28
N GLU A 41 15.78 -36.07 -2.29
CA GLU A 41 15.70 -35.55 -0.93
C GLU A 41 16.13 -34.08 -0.85
N GLU A 42 17.27 -33.71 -1.44
CA GLU A 42 17.75 -32.31 -1.49
C GLU A 42 16.74 -31.40 -2.21
N LEU A 43 16.19 -31.87 -3.34
CA LEU A 43 15.19 -31.14 -4.11
C LEU A 43 13.90 -30.97 -3.31
N ALA A 44 13.43 -32.01 -2.62
CA ALA A 44 12.26 -31.93 -1.76
C ALA A 44 12.46 -30.98 -0.57
N GLN A 45 13.66 -30.99 0.04
CA GLN A 45 14.01 -30.05 1.11
C GLN A 45 14.01 -28.59 0.61
N SER A 46 14.64 -28.34 -0.54
CA SER A 46 14.66 -27.01 -1.16
C SER A 46 13.25 -26.53 -1.49
N GLN A 47 12.40 -27.38 -2.07
CA GLN A 47 11.01 -27.05 -2.37
C GLN A 47 10.21 -26.68 -1.12
N ARG A 48 10.36 -27.42 -0.02
CA ARG A 48 9.72 -27.07 1.25
C ARG A 48 10.19 -25.72 1.78
N HIS A 49 11.48 -25.43 1.66
CA HIS A 49 12.02 -24.15 2.11
C HIS A 49 11.50 -22.98 1.27
N ILE A 50 11.41 -23.15 -0.06
CA ILE A 50 10.81 -22.17 -0.95
C ILE A 50 9.35 -21.87 -0.55
N LEU A 51 8.56 -22.91 -0.29
CA LEU A 51 7.17 -22.74 0.13
C LEU A 51 7.05 -21.99 1.47
N ALA A 52 7.89 -22.33 2.45
CA ALA A 52 7.90 -21.64 3.74
C ALA A 52 8.26 -20.15 3.60
N LEU A 53 9.26 -19.83 2.77
CA LEU A 53 9.62 -18.44 2.48
C LEU A 53 8.52 -17.69 1.73
N GLN A 54 7.82 -18.34 0.82
CA GLN A 54 6.69 -17.74 0.10
C GLN A 54 5.56 -17.37 1.08
N GLU A 55 5.20 -18.27 2.00
CA GLU A 55 4.20 -18.00 3.03
C GLU A 55 4.63 -16.83 3.93
N GLU A 56 5.90 -16.79 4.36
CA GLU A 56 6.44 -15.68 5.16
C GLU A 56 6.37 -14.34 4.42
N ILE A 57 6.71 -14.31 3.13
CA ILE A 57 6.61 -13.09 2.31
C ILE A 57 5.16 -12.60 2.24
N GLU A 58 4.20 -13.50 1.97
CA GLU A 58 2.78 -13.14 1.92
C GLU A 58 2.28 -12.58 3.26
N GLU A 59 2.74 -13.17 4.37
CA GLU A 59 2.40 -12.70 5.70
C GLU A 59 2.94 -11.28 5.97
N LEU A 60 4.21 -11.06 5.62
CA LEU A 60 4.88 -9.77 5.78
C LEU A 60 4.25 -8.70 4.90
N GLU A 61 3.88 -9.02 3.66
CA GLU A 61 3.18 -8.10 2.77
C GLU A 61 1.82 -7.68 3.35
N ARG A 62 1.03 -8.64 3.84
CA ARG A 62 -0.26 -8.35 4.48
C ARG A 62 -0.09 -7.46 5.70
N LYS A 63 0.90 -7.75 6.55
CA LYS A 63 1.22 -6.93 7.73
C LYS A 63 1.66 -5.52 7.32
N ASN A 64 2.50 -5.39 6.30
CA ASN A 64 2.98 -4.11 5.80
C ASN A 64 1.83 -3.25 5.26
N ARG A 65 0.88 -3.84 4.51
CA ARG A 65 -0.32 -3.15 4.05
C ARG A 65 -1.16 -2.61 5.22
N LEU A 66 -1.37 -3.42 6.25
CA LEU A 66 -2.12 -3.01 7.44
C LEU A 66 -1.40 -1.87 8.18
N HIS A 67 -0.10 -1.98 8.40
CA HIS A 67 0.70 -0.92 9.03
C HIS A 67 0.64 0.38 8.22
N SER A 68 0.74 0.30 6.89
CA SER A 68 0.64 1.48 6.02
C SER A 68 -0.72 2.17 6.13
N GLN A 69 -1.80 1.41 6.25
CA GLN A 69 -3.15 1.95 6.48
C GLN A 69 -3.26 2.64 7.85
N GLN A 70 -2.72 2.02 8.90
CA GLN A 70 -2.69 2.62 10.24
C GLN A 70 -1.87 3.90 10.27
N GLU A 71 -0.71 3.92 9.62
CA GLU A 71 0.14 5.11 9.51
C GLU A 71 -0.59 6.25 8.77
N ALA A 72 -1.30 5.93 7.68
CA ALA A 72 -2.09 6.92 6.96
C ALA A 72 -3.20 7.51 7.84
N MET A 73 -3.90 6.68 8.61
CA MET A 73 -4.94 7.12 9.55
C MET A 73 -4.35 8.01 10.66
N LEU A 74 -3.24 7.61 11.26
CA LEU A 74 -2.56 8.39 12.30
C LEU A 74 -2.05 9.73 11.78
N LYS A 75 -1.54 9.79 10.55
CA LYS A 75 -1.13 11.07 9.92
C LYS A 75 -2.30 12.02 9.73
N ILE A 76 -3.47 11.51 9.35
CA ILE A 76 -4.70 12.31 9.22
C ILE A 76 -5.11 12.84 10.60
N GLU A 77 -5.13 11.96 11.61
CA GLU A 77 -5.54 12.34 12.95
C GLU A 77 -4.59 13.38 13.55
N LEU A 78 -3.28 13.19 13.40
CA LEU A 78 -2.27 14.15 13.85
C LEU A 78 -2.48 15.51 13.18
N ARG A 79 -2.71 15.54 11.87
CA ARG A 79 -3.01 16.80 11.15
C ARG A 79 -4.29 17.46 11.65
N ASN A 80 -5.32 16.68 11.99
CA ASN A 80 -6.56 17.21 12.55
C ASN A 80 -6.34 17.79 13.95
N MET A 81 -5.62 17.06 14.81
CA MET A 81 -5.25 17.52 16.15
C MET A 81 -4.42 18.80 16.11
N GLU A 82 -3.43 18.90 15.22
CA GLU A 82 -2.64 20.12 15.02
C GLU A 82 -3.50 21.32 14.61
N ARG A 83 -4.48 21.11 13.71
CA ARG A 83 -5.42 22.16 13.31
C ARG A 83 -6.30 22.58 14.47
N MET A 84 -6.82 21.63 15.25
CA MET A 84 -7.65 21.92 16.43
C MET A 84 -6.86 22.71 17.47
N GLN A 85 -5.66 22.28 17.80
CA GLN A 85 -4.80 22.97 18.76
C GLN A 85 -4.48 24.41 18.32
N LYS A 86 -4.18 24.62 17.03
CA LYS A 86 -3.95 25.97 16.50
C LYS A 86 -5.20 26.85 16.60
N ARG A 87 -6.40 26.29 16.44
CA ARG A 87 -7.68 27.00 16.58
C ARG A 87 -8.01 27.34 18.03
N GLU A 88 -7.66 26.48 18.99
CA GLU A 88 -7.86 26.75 20.42
C GLU A 88 -7.08 28.00 20.89
N GLY A 89 -5.92 28.28 20.29
CA GLY A 89 -5.13 29.48 20.57
C GLY A 89 -5.61 30.77 19.89
N VAL A 90 -6.70 30.74 19.12
CA VAL A 90 -7.19 31.90 18.39
C VAL A 90 -8.02 32.81 19.30
N ASP A 91 -7.66 34.09 19.34
CA ASP A 91 -8.50 35.10 19.98
C ASP A 91 -9.80 35.32 19.18
N MET A 92 -10.91 34.89 19.76
CA MET A 92 -12.24 35.04 19.19
C MET A 92 -12.67 36.51 19.07
N THR A 93 -12.12 37.40 19.88
CA THR A 93 -12.35 38.85 19.77
C THR A 93 -11.72 39.39 18.49
N TYR A 94 -10.50 38.97 18.18
CA TYR A 94 -9.84 39.33 16.93
C TYR A 94 -10.58 38.76 15.72
N LEU A 95 -10.92 37.46 15.74
CA LEU A 95 -11.68 36.82 14.67
C LEU A 95 -13.01 37.54 14.42
N LYS A 96 -13.76 37.86 15.48
CA LYS A 96 -15.00 38.66 15.40
C LYS A 96 -14.76 39.97 14.66
N ASN A 97 -13.70 40.71 14.99
CA ASN A 97 -13.40 42.00 14.36
C ASN A 97 -13.04 41.85 12.87
N VAL A 98 -12.33 40.78 12.50
CA VAL A 98 -12.03 40.46 11.09
C VAL A 98 -13.32 40.14 10.33
N ILE A 99 -14.23 39.35 10.92
CA ILE A 99 -15.53 39.05 10.32
C ILE A 99 -16.41 40.29 10.20
N LEU A 100 -16.43 41.16 11.21
CA LEU A 100 -17.16 42.43 11.14
C LEU A 100 -16.64 43.30 9.99
N LYS A 101 -15.31 43.49 9.89
CA LYS A 101 -14.71 44.24 8.78
C LYS A 101 -15.05 43.63 7.41
N LEU A 102 -15.06 42.30 7.31
CA LEU A 102 -15.43 41.62 6.07
C LEU A 102 -16.87 41.95 5.65
N LEU A 103 -17.80 41.97 6.61
CA LEU A 103 -19.21 42.29 6.36
C LEU A 103 -19.44 43.77 6.08
N GLU A 104 -18.67 44.67 6.70
CA GLU A 104 -18.78 46.12 6.52
C GLU A 104 -18.17 46.61 5.20
N THR A 105 -16.98 46.11 4.86
CA THR A 105 -16.18 46.60 3.72
C THR A 105 -16.31 45.74 2.48
N GLY A 106 -16.61 44.44 2.63
CA GLY A 106 -16.63 43.48 1.54
C GLY A 106 -15.25 43.12 0.98
N GLU A 107 -14.15 43.48 1.65
CA GLU A 107 -12.77 43.25 1.20
C GLU A 107 -12.33 41.77 1.35
N VAL A 108 -12.99 40.86 0.63
CA VAL A 108 -12.75 39.41 0.72
C VAL A 108 -11.31 39.05 0.38
N GLU A 109 -10.73 39.61 -0.68
CA GLU A 109 -9.37 39.26 -1.12
C GLU A 109 -8.30 39.60 -0.06
N ALA A 110 -8.52 40.64 0.76
CA ALA A 110 -7.59 41.04 1.81
C ALA A 110 -7.83 40.28 3.14
N LEU A 111 -9.10 40.03 3.49
CA LEU A 111 -9.47 39.46 4.80
C LEU A 111 -9.58 37.93 4.79
N LEU A 112 -9.85 37.31 3.64
CA LEU A 112 -9.93 35.85 3.50
C LEU A 112 -8.61 35.14 3.87
N PRO A 113 -7.42 35.63 3.50
CA PRO A 113 -6.16 35.03 3.96
C PRO A 113 -6.01 35.06 5.48
N VAL A 114 -6.43 36.15 6.14
CA VAL A 114 -6.39 36.28 7.60
C VAL A 114 -7.33 35.26 8.25
N ILE A 115 -8.57 35.17 7.75
CA ILE A 115 -9.55 34.17 8.23
C ILE A 115 -9.02 32.75 8.00
N GLY A 116 -8.44 32.48 6.83
CA GLY A 116 -7.86 31.18 6.50
C GLY A 116 -6.71 30.80 7.43
N MET A 117 -5.88 31.77 7.83
CA MET A 117 -4.82 31.54 8.83
C MET A 117 -5.40 31.24 10.21
N LEU A 118 -6.36 32.05 10.69
CA LEU A 118 -6.95 31.87 12.02
C LEU A 118 -7.70 30.53 12.11
N LEU A 119 -8.51 30.20 11.10
CA LEU A 119 -9.33 29.00 11.08
C LEU A 119 -8.62 27.79 10.46
N GLN A 120 -7.33 27.91 10.15
CA GLN A 120 -6.51 26.84 9.57
C GLN A 120 -7.13 26.21 8.32
N PHE A 121 -7.56 27.06 7.39
CA PHE A 121 -8.08 26.61 6.10
C PHE A 121 -6.98 25.90 5.31
N SER A 122 -7.36 24.86 4.60
CA SER A 122 -6.53 24.26 3.57
C SER A 122 -6.47 25.19 2.34
N PRO A 123 -5.45 25.04 1.48
CA PRO A 123 -5.40 25.76 0.22
C PRO A 123 -6.68 25.56 -0.59
N GLU A 124 -7.22 24.35 -0.62
CA GLU A 124 -8.45 24.01 -1.35
C GLU A 124 -9.68 24.76 -0.81
N GLU A 125 -9.78 24.90 0.52
CA GLU A 125 -10.84 25.68 1.16
C GLU A 125 -10.75 27.18 0.81
N ILE A 126 -9.54 27.74 0.79
CA ILE A 126 -9.31 29.14 0.37
C ILE A 126 -9.73 29.34 -1.10
N HIS A 127 -9.31 28.45 -2.00
CA HIS A 127 -9.67 28.53 -3.42
C HIS A 127 -11.19 28.42 -3.62
N LYS A 128 -11.87 27.54 -2.86
CA LYS A 128 -13.33 27.39 -2.90
C LYS A 128 -14.04 28.68 -2.49
N CYS A 129 -13.56 29.35 -1.44
CA CYS A 129 -14.08 30.65 -1.00
C CYS A 129 -13.89 31.74 -2.08
N GLN A 130 -12.70 31.83 -2.68
CA GLN A 130 -12.43 32.80 -3.75
C GLN A 130 -13.31 32.55 -4.98
N GLN A 131 -13.46 31.30 -5.41
CA GLN A 131 -14.33 30.94 -6.53
C GLN A 131 -15.79 31.28 -6.25
N ALA A 132 -16.29 30.94 -5.05
CA ALA A 132 -17.66 31.25 -4.65
C ALA A 132 -17.92 32.77 -4.63
N TYR A 133 -16.94 33.55 -4.18
CA TYR A 133 -17.02 35.00 -4.21
C TYR A 133 -17.06 35.53 -5.65
N ARG A 134 -16.13 35.11 -6.51
CA ARG A 134 -16.09 35.52 -7.94
C ARG A 134 -17.37 35.18 -8.70
N ALA A 135 -17.88 33.96 -8.50
CA ALA A 135 -19.15 33.54 -9.08
C ALA A 135 -20.34 34.38 -8.61
N SER A 136 -20.27 34.98 -7.41
CA SER A 136 -21.31 35.88 -6.90
C SER A 136 -21.17 37.33 -7.38
N THR A 137 -19.97 37.74 -7.78
CA THR A 137 -19.71 39.07 -8.37
C THR A 137 -19.98 39.10 -9.88
N ASP A 138 -19.71 38.00 -10.61
CA ASP A 138 -19.88 37.93 -12.08
C ASP A 138 -21.34 37.89 -12.57
N VAL A 139 -22.32 37.61 -11.69
CA VAL A 139 -23.76 37.55 -12.05
C VAL A 139 -24.42 38.94 -12.07
N SER A 140 -23.67 40.04 -12.10
CA SER A 140 -24.27 41.38 -12.23
C SER A 140 -23.38 42.40 -12.95
N PRO A 141 -23.48 42.49 -14.29
CA PRO A 141 -23.15 43.71 -15.03
C PRO A 141 -24.35 44.35 -15.75
N SER A 142 -25.58 43.89 -15.53
CA SER A 142 -26.78 44.51 -16.13
C SER A 142 -27.87 44.76 -15.12
N LEU A 143 -27.75 45.86 -14.37
CA LEU A 143 -28.85 46.73 -13.94
C LEU A 143 -28.23 47.89 -13.15
N VAL A 144 -27.97 48.97 -13.88
CA VAL A 144 -27.85 50.30 -13.31
C VAL A 144 -29.19 50.63 -12.67
N SER A 145 -29.16 51.09 -11.40
CA SER A 145 -30.13 51.97 -10.71
C SER A 145 -30.57 51.45 -9.34
N ASP A 146 -30.14 52.21 -8.34
CA ASP A 146 -30.75 52.51 -7.03
C ASP A 146 -31.09 51.40 -6.02
N GLY A 147 -30.44 51.53 -4.87
CA GLY A 147 -30.86 50.99 -3.57
C GLY A 147 -29.72 50.27 -2.83
N PRO A 148 -29.57 50.44 -1.51
CA PRO A 148 -28.70 49.59 -0.69
C PRO A 148 -29.36 48.21 -0.54
N GLY A 149 -29.39 47.48 -1.65
CA GLY A 149 -30.03 46.19 -1.79
C GLY A 149 -29.13 45.09 -1.22
N SER A 150 -29.37 44.79 0.05
CA SER A 150 -28.90 43.62 0.79
C SER A 150 -28.88 42.36 -0.10
N ARG A 151 -27.72 42.03 -0.65
CA ARG A 151 -27.43 40.67 -1.15
C ARG A 151 -27.27 39.79 0.09
N SER A 152 -28.39 39.29 0.59
CA SER A 152 -28.45 38.49 1.82
C SER A 152 -27.61 37.22 1.69
N LEU A 153 -26.36 37.30 2.16
CA LEU A 153 -25.46 36.15 2.35
C LEU A 153 -26.09 35.09 3.27
N PHE A 154 -27.04 35.51 4.12
CA PHE A 154 -27.73 34.66 5.08
C PHE A 154 -28.81 33.77 4.47
N SER A 155 -29.31 34.07 3.26
CA SER A 155 -30.36 33.25 2.62
C SER A 155 -29.89 31.85 2.18
N ARG A 156 -28.59 31.56 2.29
CA ARG A 156 -28.00 30.24 1.97
C ARG A 156 -27.75 29.34 3.17
N PHE A 157 -27.92 29.84 4.40
CA PHE A 157 -27.74 29.03 5.60
C PHE A 157 -29.08 28.52 6.09
N SER A 158 -29.38 27.25 5.84
CA SER A 158 -30.46 26.54 6.54
C SER A 158 -29.82 25.80 7.71
N PHE A 159 -29.96 26.33 8.92
CA PHE A 159 -29.59 25.60 10.13
C PHE A 159 -30.71 24.62 10.45
N SER A 160 -30.41 23.33 10.39
CA SER A 160 -31.28 22.25 10.85
C SER A 160 -30.70 21.61 12.11
#